data_AF-A0A840FWR8-F1
#
_entry.id   AF-A0A840FWR8-F1
#
_cell.length_a   1.000
_cell.length_b   1.000
_cell.length_c   1.000
_cell.angle_alpha   90.00
_cell.angle_beta   90.00
_cell.angle_gamma   90.00
#
_symmetry.space_group_name_H-M   'P 1'
#
loop_
_entity.id
_entity.type
_entity.pdbx_description
1 polymer ?
#
loop_
_entity_poly.entity_id
_entity_poly.type
_entity_poly.pdbx_seq_one_letter_code
_entity_poly.pdbx_strand_id
1 'polypeptide(L)'
;MKRVFLAAVLTASLLGCGDKKPESHEFTLHTDKDLSPAQIETITNAAGALFKQCHALKEYLPDVVEHNAKIYDAKGFSESRDFGWRQFVEFDFTLSDKPKVVPREYYAAGHHCRFRVSGDEVATQKTPCAHLCMGAGAKVDGAYSLYIGKAVDGKPSSRPL
;
A
#
# COMPACT_ATOMS: atom_id res chain seq x y z
N MET A 1 -17.00 -9.59 -16.23
CA MET A 1 -16.34 -8.57 -15.38
C MET A 1 -15.98 -7.39 -16.27
N LYS A 2 -16.50 -6.19 -16.01
CA LYS A 2 -16.12 -4.97 -16.74
C LYS A 2 -14.85 -4.41 -16.09
N ARG A 3 -13.85 -4.06 -16.90
CA ARG A 3 -12.59 -3.48 -16.44
C ARG A 3 -12.72 -1.96 -16.53
N VAL A 4 -12.75 -1.27 -15.39
CA VAL A 4 -12.60 0.18 -15.33
C VAL A 4 -11.11 0.47 -15.22
N PHE A 5 -10.59 1.30 -16.12
CA PHE A 5 -9.17 1.66 -16.18
C PHE A 5 -8.98 2.95 -15.39
N LEU A 6 -8.48 2.85 -14.15
CA LEU A 6 -7.90 4.00 -13.45
C LEU A 6 -6.41 4.02 -13.71
N ALA A 7 -5.96 4.95 -14.57
CA ALA A 7 -4.55 5.31 -14.65
C ALA A 7 -4.23 6.27 -13.49
N ALA A 8 -3.67 5.75 -12.40
CA ALA A 8 -3.10 6.60 -11.36
C ALA A 8 -1.66 6.93 -11.76
N VAL A 9 -1.45 8.12 -12.31
CA VAL A 9 -0.10 8.58 -12.70
C VAL A 9 0.62 9.09 -11.46
N LEU A 10 1.48 8.27 -10.87
CA LEU A 10 2.44 8.72 -9.86
C LEU A 10 3.66 9.35 -10.54
N THR A 11 3.67 10.67 -10.66
CA THR A 11 4.86 11.43 -11.07
C THR A 11 5.82 11.54 -9.89
N ALA A 12 6.89 10.75 -9.90
CA ALA A 12 8.02 10.97 -8.99
C ALA A 12 8.90 12.09 -9.56
N SER A 13 8.77 13.31 -9.03
CA SER A 13 9.66 14.42 -9.36
C SER A 13 11.00 14.23 -8.67
N LEU A 14 11.90 13.45 -9.27
CA LEU A 14 13.31 13.47 -8.90
C LEU A 14 13.90 14.79 -9.43
N LEU A 15 14.07 15.77 -8.55
CA LEU A 15 14.82 17.00 -8.81
C LEU A 15 16.31 16.67 -8.96
N GLY A 16 16.67 16.08 -10.09
CA GLY A 16 18.04 15.95 -10.56
C GLY A 16 18.13 16.63 -11.92
N CYS A 17 18.94 17.69 -12.02
CA CYS A 17 19.26 18.35 -13.27
C CYS A 17 20.00 17.36 -14.19
N GLY A 18 19.26 16.65 -15.02
CA GLY A 18 19.76 15.82 -16.10
C GLY A 18 18.58 15.45 -16.98
N ASP A 19 18.74 15.54 -18.30
CA ASP A 19 17.71 15.34 -19.34
C ASP A 19 17.13 13.91 -19.42
N LYS A 20 17.07 13.17 -18.32
CA LYS A 20 16.35 11.91 -18.23
C LYS A 20 14.88 12.22 -17.95
N LYS A 21 14.06 12.08 -19.00
CA LYS A 21 12.60 12.12 -18.92
C LYS A 21 12.14 11.27 -17.71
N PRO A 22 11.30 11.81 -16.81
CA PRO A 22 10.85 11.05 -15.64
C PRO A 22 10.16 9.77 -16.12
N GLU A 23 10.65 8.62 -15.69
CA GLU A 23 9.99 7.35 -15.91
C GLU A 23 8.71 7.34 -15.07
N SER A 24 7.58 7.62 -15.72
CA SER A 24 6.27 7.44 -15.11
C SER A 24 5.93 5.96 -15.15
N HIS A 25 5.91 5.30 -14.00
CA HIS A 25 5.31 3.99 -13.89
C HIS A 25 3.78 4.17 -13.85
N GLU A 26 3.12 3.80 -14.94
CA GLU A 26 1.66 3.74 -14.97
C GLU A 26 1.20 2.51 -14.19
N PHE A 27 0.42 2.72 -13.13
CA PHE A 27 -0.14 1.66 -12.32
C PHE A 27 -1.66 1.67 -12.48
N THR A 28 -2.21 0.60 -13.05
CA THR A 28 -3.63 0.52 -13.42
C THR A 28 -4.40 -0.29 -12.40
N LEU A 29 -5.07 0.37 -11.46
CA LEU A 29 -5.82 -0.34 -10.41
C LEU A 29 -7.07 -1.05 -10.95
N HIS A 30 -7.28 -2.30 -10.55
CA HIS A 30 -8.54 -3.01 -10.78
C HIS A 30 -9.52 -2.77 -9.64
N THR A 31 -10.79 -2.57 -10.00
CA THR A 31 -11.88 -2.30 -9.05
C THR A 31 -13.05 -3.21 -9.37
N ASP A 32 -13.74 -3.69 -8.34
CA ASP A 32 -14.82 -4.69 -8.51
C ASP A 32 -16.11 -4.10 -9.12
N LYS A 33 -16.25 -2.77 -9.12
CA LYS A 33 -17.47 -2.03 -9.51
C LYS A 33 -17.12 -0.71 -10.17
N ASP A 34 -18.10 -0.15 -10.89
CA ASP A 34 -18.05 1.22 -11.38
C ASP A 34 -17.96 2.17 -10.18
N LEU A 35 -16.88 2.94 -10.13
CA LEU A 35 -16.61 3.89 -9.06
C LEU A 35 -17.18 5.26 -9.40
N SER A 36 -17.80 5.90 -8.40
CA SER A 36 -18.13 7.32 -8.50
C SER A 36 -16.84 8.18 -8.52
N PRO A 37 -16.88 9.40 -9.08
CA PRO A 37 -15.73 10.31 -9.06
C PRO A 37 -15.12 10.52 -7.67
N ALA A 38 -15.96 10.61 -6.63
CA ALA A 38 -15.49 10.73 -5.25
C ALA A 38 -14.73 9.48 -4.77
N GLN A 39 -15.16 8.28 -5.16
CA GLN A 39 -14.44 7.04 -4.81
C GLN A 39 -13.12 6.92 -5.56
N ILE A 40 -13.07 7.36 -6.81
CA ILE A 40 -11.84 7.45 -7.62
C ILE A 40 -10.83 8.36 -6.92
N GLU A 41 -11.28 9.55 -6.50
CA GLU A 41 -10.45 10.50 -5.77
C GLU A 41 -9.95 9.92 -4.45
N THR A 42 -10.82 9.29 -3.65
CA THR A 42 -10.44 8.63 -2.40
C THR A 42 -9.37 7.56 -2.61
N ILE A 43 -9.53 6.69 -3.62
CA ILE A 43 -8.54 5.64 -3.93
C ILE A 43 -7.23 6.26 -4.43
N THR A 44 -7.30 7.30 -5.24
CA THR A 44 -6.11 7.99 -5.76
C THR A 44 -5.31 8.64 -4.63
N ASN A 45 -5.98 9.34 -3.72
CA ASN A 45 -5.36 9.95 -2.55
C ASN A 45 -4.75 8.89 -1.62
N ALA A 46 -5.46 7.79 -1.39
CA ALA A 46 -4.96 6.68 -0.60
C ALA A 46 -3.76 5.98 -1.26
N ALA A 47 -3.73 5.85 -2.59
CA ALA A 47 -2.58 5.32 -3.30
C ALA A 47 -1.37 6.26 -3.17
N GLY A 48 -1.59 7.57 -3.28
CA GLY A 48 -0.57 8.59 -3.03
C GLY A 48 0.03 8.47 -1.62
N ALA A 49 -0.82 8.35 -0.61
CA ALA A 49 -0.39 8.12 0.78
C ALA A 49 0.34 6.78 0.94
N LEU A 50 -0.16 5.70 0.35
CA LEU A 50 0.51 4.39 0.37
C LEU A 50 1.94 4.49 -0.15
N PHE A 51 2.13 5.04 -1.35
CA PHE A 51 3.46 5.12 -1.97
C PHE A 51 4.37 6.17 -1.35
N LYS A 52 3.81 7.14 -0.61
CA LYS A 52 4.56 8.08 0.22
C LYS A 52 5.13 7.39 1.46
N GLN A 53 4.33 6.57 2.15
CA GLN A 53 4.77 5.85 3.35
C GLN A 53 5.61 4.61 3.02
N CYS A 54 5.19 3.86 2.00
CA CYS A 54 5.83 2.65 1.50
C CYS A 54 6.70 2.96 0.27
N HIS A 55 7.77 3.71 0.46
CA HIS A 55 8.63 4.18 -0.64
C HIS A 55 9.26 3.03 -1.45
N ALA A 56 9.64 1.92 -0.79
CA ALA A 56 10.25 0.76 -1.44
C ALA A 56 9.25 0.00 -2.34
N LEU A 57 7.95 0.12 -2.08
CA LEU A 57 6.92 -0.63 -2.80
C LEU A 57 6.92 -0.36 -4.31
N LYS A 58 7.32 0.85 -4.73
CA LYS A 58 7.41 1.23 -6.15
C LYS A 58 8.41 0.36 -6.91
N GLU A 59 9.53 0.02 -6.28
CA GLU A 59 10.59 -0.79 -6.88
C GLU A 59 10.12 -2.23 -7.14
N TYR A 60 9.13 -2.69 -6.38
CA TYR A 60 8.63 -4.06 -6.41
C TYR A 60 7.36 -4.26 -7.23
N LEU A 61 6.74 -3.18 -7.72
CA LEU A 61 5.55 -3.26 -8.58
C LEU A 61 5.70 -4.19 -9.80
N PRO A 62 6.87 -4.30 -10.47
CA PRO A 62 7.03 -5.23 -11.58
C PRO A 62 6.78 -6.71 -11.25
N ASP A 63 6.86 -7.10 -9.96
CA ASP A 63 6.59 -8.46 -9.49
C ASP A 63 5.15 -8.66 -8.99
N VAL A 64 4.33 -7.61 -8.99
CA VAL A 64 2.91 -7.69 -8.65
C VAL A 64 2.13 -8.20 -9.87
N VAL A 65 1.49 -9.35 -9.72
CA VAL A 65 0.71 -10.00 -10.80
C VAL A 65 -0.77 -9.64 -10.76
N GLU A 66 -1.28 -9.29 -9.59
CA GLU A 66 -2.64 -8.80 -9.42
C GLU A 66 -2.65 -7.69 -8.37
N HIS A 67 -3.49 -6.69 -8.59
CA HIS A 67 -3.71 -5.63 -7.62
C HIS A 67 -5.15 -5.15 -7.67
N ASN A 68 -5.77 -5.02 -6.51
CA ASN A 68 -7.14 -4.53 -6.36
C ASN A 68 -7.19 -3.43 -5.31
N ALA A 69 -8.16 -2.52 -5.45
CA ALA A 69 -8.45 -1.49 -4.45
C ALA A 69 -9.92 -1.50 -4.04
N LYS A 70 -10.19 -1.44 -2.73
CA LYS A 70 -11.54 -1.44 -2.16
C LYS A 70 -11.65 -0.45 -1.02
N ILE A 71 -12.78 0.27 -0.97
CA ILE A 71 -13.10 1.18 0.12
C ILE A 71 -13.93 0.42 1.15
N TYR A 72 -13.52 0.48 2.41
CA TYR A 72 -14.20 -0.17 3.52
C TYR A 72 -14.64 0.86 4.57
N ASP A 73 -15.84 0.64 5.13
CA ASP A 73 -16.18 1.19 6.44
C ASP A 73 -15.32 0.46 7.49
N ALA A 74 -14.65 1.22 8.35
CA ALA A 74 -13.75 0.66 9.35
C ALA A 74 -14.50 0.01 10.52
N LYS A 75 -15.82 0.19 10.62
CA LYS A 75 -16.64 -0.41 11.68
C LYS A 75 -16.47 -1.94 11.69
N GLY A 76 -16.01 -2.46 12.82
CA GLY A 76 -15.76 -3.90 13.02
C GLY A 76 -14.33 -4.35 12.72
N PHE A 77 -13.47 -3.44 12.24
CA PHE A 77 -12.03 -3.69 12.10
C PHE A 77 -11.28 -3.18 13.33
N SER A 78 -10.15 -3.82 13.65
CA SER A 78 -9.26 -3.41 14.74
C SER A 78 -8.80 -1.96 14.59
N GLU A 79 -8.58 -1.51 13.35
CA GLU A 79 -8.08 -0.18 13.04
C GLU A 79 -9.06 0.93 13.46
N SER A 80 -10.36 0.64 13.48
CA SER A 80 -11.35 1.59 14.00
C SER A 80 -11.21 1.79 15.51
N ARG A 81 -10.96 0.71 16.25
CA ARG A 81 -10.75 0.76 17.71
C ARG A 81 -9.38 1.35 18.05
N ASP A 82 -8.34 0.91 17.35
CA ASP A 82 -6.94 1.17 17.73
C ASP A 82 -6.44 2.52 17.19
N PHE A 83 -6.99 2.98 16.06
CA PHE A 83 -6.57 4.23 15.40
C PHE A 83 -7.73 5.22 15.16
N GLY A 84 -8.94 4.88 15.57
CA GLY A 84 -10.10 5.76 15.36
C GLY A 84 -10.51 5.88 13.88
N TRP A 85 -10.03 4.98 13.02
CA TRP A 85 -10.38 5.00 11.59
C TRP A 85 -11.89 4.85 11.42
N ARG A 86 -12.45 5.66 10.52
CA ARG A 86 -13.87 5.57 10.11
C ARG A 86 -14.03 4.89 8.75
N GLN A 87 -13.04 5.07 7.88
CA GLN A 87 -12.98 4.49 6.55
C GLN A 87 -11.51 4.24 6.22
N PHE A 88 -11.24 3.24 5.39
CA PHE A 88 -9.93 3.03 4.79
C PHE A 88 -10.06 2.48 3.37
N VAL A 89 -8.99 2.64 2.58
CA VAL A 89 -8.81 1.95 1.31
C VAL A 89 -7.88 0.77 1.53
N GLU A 90 -8.30 -0.42 1.17
CA GLU A 90 -7.45 -1.61 1.15
C GLU A 90 -6.93 -1.84 -0.27
N PHE A 91 -5.61 -1.96 -0.39
CA PHE A 91 -4.90 -2.38 -1.59
C PHE A 91 -4.45 -3.83 -1.40
N ASP A 92 -4.99 -4.74 -2.20
CA ASP A 92 -4.61 -6.15 -2.23
C ASP A 92 -3.62 -6.37 -3.36
N PHE A 93 -2.36 -6.66 -3.05
CA PHE A 93 -1.32 -6.99 -4.03
C PHE A 93 -0.98 -8.48 -3.96
N THR A 94 -1.06 -9.19 -5.08
CA THR A 94 -0.58 -10.56 -5.23
C THR A 94 0.79 -10.52 -5.89
N LEU A 95 1.80 -11.07 -5.20
CA LEU A 95 3.16 -11.14 -5.71
C LEU A 95 3.35 -12.42 -6.54
N SER A 96 4.17 -12.34 -7.57
CA SER A 96 4.56 -13.50 -8.37
C SER A 96 5.17 -14.60 -7.50
N ASP A 97 4.97 -15.86 -7.86
CA ASP A 97 5.67 -17.01 -7.27
C ASP A 97 7.18 -17.00 -7.55
N LYS A 98 7.60 -16.25 -8.57
CA LYS A 98 9.00 -16.10 -8.98
C LYS A 98 9.34 -14.62 -9.19
N PRO A 99 9.37 -13.83 -8.11
CA PRO A 99 9.68 -12.41 -8.22
C PRO A 99 11.11 -12.22 -8.72
N LYS A 100 11.32 -11.22 -9.58
CA LYS A 100 12.61 -10.89 -10.19
C LYS A 100 13.34 -9.78 -9.45
N VAL A 101 12.60 -8.82 -8.89
CA VAL A 101 13.13 -7.62 -8.23
C VAL A 101 12.97 -7.66 -6.71
N VAL A 102 11.96 -8.35 -6.19
CA VAL A 102 11.79 -8.50 -4.74
C VAL A 102 12.92 -9.37 -4.17
N PRO A 103 13.65 -8.90 -3.14
CA PRO A 103 14.70 -9.69 -2.50
C PRO A 103 14.17 -10.99 -1.89
N ARG A 104 14.95 -12.07 -2.04
CA ARG A 104 14.53 -13.41 -1.60
C ARG A 104 14.36 -13.49 -0.09
N GLU A 105 15.16 -12.75 0.66
CA GLU A 105 15.13 -12.63 2.11
C GLU A 105 13.84 -12.02 2.66
N TYR A 106 13.01 -11.38 1.82
CA TYR A 106 11.71 -10.89 2.27
C TYR A 106 10.67 -12.01 2.39
N TYR A 107 10.92 -13.16 1.76
CA TYR A 107 9.99 -14.30 1.70
C TYR A 107 8.60 -13.88 1.19
N ALA A 108 8.53 -12.98 0.19
CA ALA A 108 7.27 -12.43 -0.32
C ALA A 108 6.74 -13.12 -1.58
N ALA A 109 7.46 -14.09 -2.15
CA ALA A 109 7.03 -14.83 -3.33
C ALA A 109 5.68 -15.53 -3.10
N GLY A 110 4.72 -15.32 -4.00
CA GLY A 110 3.37 -15.89 -3.93
C GLY A 110 2.49 -15.33 -2.79
N HIS A 111 2.96 -14.35 -2.02
CA HIS A 111 2.17 -13.77 -0.94
C HIS A 111 1.10 -12.81 -1.47
N HIS A 112 -0.07 -12.86 -0.84
CA HIS A 112 -1.06 -11.79 -0.90
C HIS A 112 -0.82 -10.78 0.22
N CYS A 113 -0.52 -9.55 -0.18
CA CYS A 113 -0.24 -8.42 0.68
C CYS A 113 -1.39 -7.42 0.70
N ARG A 114 -1.89 -7.13 1.91
CA ARG A 114 -2.93 -6.13 2.13
C ARG A 114 -2.32 -4.90 2.76
N PHE A 115 -2.54 -3.75 2.13
CA PHE A 115 -2.19 -2.45 2.67
C PHE A 115 -3.47 -1.65 2.87
N ARG A 116 -3.78 -1.30 4.12
CA ARG A 116 -4.93 -0.47 4.46
C ARG A 116 -4.46 0.94 4.72
N VAL A 117 -5.17 1.90 4.15
CA VAL A 117 -4.77 3.31 4.17
C VAL A 117 -5.93 4.18 4.62
N SER A 118 -5.70 5.02 5.63
CA SER A 118 -6.64 6.05 6.08
C SER A 118 -5.89 7.35 6.32
N GLY A 119 -6.22 8.39 5.56
CA GLY A 119 -5.44 9.63 5.57
C GLY A 119 -3.97 9.38 5.17
N ASP A 120 -3.04 9.79 6.02
CA ASP A 120 -1.59 9.56 5.85
C ASP A 120 -1.09 8.26 6.50
N GLU A 121 -1.99 7.46 7.09
CA GLU A 121 -1.62 6.26 7.85
C GLU A 121 -1.75 4.98 7.02
N VAL A 122 -0.78 4.07 7.18
CA VAL A 122 -0.76 2.78 6.49
C VAL A 122 -0.63 1.64 7.50
N ALA A 123 -1.44 0.60 7.31
CA ALA A 123 -1.40 -0.64 8.06
C ALA A 123 -1.20 -1.85 7.12
N THR A 124 -0.35 -2.81 7.50
CA THR A 124 -0.26 -4.12 6.84
C THR A 124 -0.02 -5.22 7.86
N GLN A 125 -0.48 -6.44 7.60
CA GLN A 125 -0.58 -7.54 8.57
C GLN A 125 0.36 -8.73 8.33
N LYS A 126 1.31 -8.65 7.40
CA LYS A 126 2.26 -9.75 7.18
C LYS A 126 3.68 -9.21 7.06
N THR A 127 4.64 -9.87 7.70
CA THR A 127 6.05 -9.49 7.65
C THR A 127 6.60 -9.33 6.23
N PRO A 128 6.33 -10.23 5.26
CA PRO A 128 6.76 -10.00 3.88
C PRO A 128 6.21 -8.69 3.28
N CYS A 129 4.98 -8.31 3.62
CA CYS A 129 4.35 -7.08 3.12
C CYS A 129 4.93 -5.83 3.78
N ALA A 130 5.28 -5.92 5.07
CA ALA A 130 6.02 -4.87 5.76
C ALA A 130 7.42 -4.67 5.15
N HIS A 131 8.12 -5.76 4.78
CA HIS A 131 9.39 -5.66 4.04
C HIS A 131 9.21 -5.03 2.66
N LEU A 132 8.14 -5.36 1.92
CA LEU A 132 7.82 -4.70 0.65
C LEU A 132 7.55 -3.20 0.83
N CYS A 133 6.96 -2.80 1.96
CA CYS A 133 6.67 -1.40 2.25
C CYS A 133 7.93 -0.59 2.64
N MET A 134 8.74 -1.10 3.58
CA MET A 134 9.86 -0.35 4.18
C MET A 134 11.26 -0.75 3.68
N GLY A 135 11.38 -1.84 2.92
CA GLY A 135 12.66 -2.41 2.50
C GLY A 135 13.34 -3.28 3.57
N ALA A 136 14.63 -3.59 3.35
CA ALA A 136 15.40 -4.58 4.13
C ALA A 136 15.67 -4.17 5.59
N GLY A 137 15.36 -2.93 5.96
CA GLY A 137 15.50 -2.40 7.31
C GLY A 137 14.25 -2.53 8.17
N ALA A 138 13.17 -3.15 7.68
CA ALA A 138 11.91 -3.21 8.41
C ALA A 138 12.05 -4.06 9.69
N LYS A 139 12.12 -3.40 10.85
CA LYS A 139 11.92 -4.07 12.15
C LYS A 139 10.41 -4.19 12.38
N VAL A 140 9.87 -5.38 12.10
CA VAL A 140 8.50 -5.71 12.45
C VAL A 140 8.52 -6.26 13.87
N ASP A 141 8.26 -5.39 14.84
CA ASP A 141 8.06 -5.83 16.22
C ASP A 141 6.78 -6.70 16.29
N GLY A 142 6.75 -7.67 17.20
CA GLY A 142 5.86 -8.85 17.17
C GLY A 142 4.37 -8.61 16.89
N ALA A 143 3.68 -9.70 16.55
CA ALA A 143 2.30 -9.76 16.07
C ALA A 143 2.02 -8.88 14.82
N TYR A 144 2.77 -9.21 13.77
CA TYR A 144 2.36 -9.18 12.36
C TYR A 144 1.95 -7.84 11.74
N SER A 145 1.91 -6.73 12.45
CA SER A 145 1.33 -5.50 11.92
C SER A 145 2.31 -4.34 11.87
N LEU A 146 2.61 -3.86 10.66
CA LEU A 146 3.34 -2.63 10.45
C LEU A 146 2.33 -1.48 10.33
N TYR A 147 2.50 -0.49 11.21
CA TYR A 147 1.76 0.75 11.20
C TYR A 147 2.71 1.92 10.96
N ILE A 148 2.41 2.72 9.94
CA ILE A 148 3.10 3.98 9.67
C ILE A 148 2.06 5.08 9.87
N GLY A 149 2.08 5.75 11.03
CA GLY A 149 1.04 6.72 11.45
C GLY A 149 1.18 7.20 12.90
N LYS A 150 0.33 8.15 13.32
CA LYS A 150 0.23 8.63 14.71
C LYS A 150 -0.97 7.99 15.38
N ALA A 151 -0.75 7.09 16.34
CA ALA A 151 -1.84 6.54 17.13
C ALA A 151 -2.62 7.63 17.88
N VAL A 152 -3.90 7.38 18.17
CA VAL A 152 -4.82 8.32 18.85
C VAL A 152 -4.29 8.78 20.21
N ASP A 153 -3.45 7.98 20.86
CA ASP A 153 -2.84 8.29 22.16
C ASP A 153 -1.50 9.06 22.06
N GLY A 154 -1.08 9.49 20.86
CA GLY A 154 0.17 10.25 20.66
C GLY A 154 1.47 9.45 20.86
N LYS A 155 1.39 8.16 21.15
CA LYS A 155 2.55 7.25 21.19
C LYS A 155 2.68 6.52 19.84
N PRO A 156 3.90 6.32 19.30
CA PRO A 156 4.11 5.39 18.19
C PRO A 156 3.53 4.02 18.58
N SER A 157 2.55 3.53 17.83
CA SER A 157 1.97 2.20 18.09
C SER A 157 2.89 1.14 17.50
N SER A 158 3.86 0.70 18.29
CA SER A 158 4.54 -0.58 18.10
C SER A 158 3.93 -1.66 18.99
N ARG A 159 2.67 -1.53 19.43
CA ARG A 159 2.06 -2.54 20.29
C ARG A 159 1.94 -3.85 19.50
N PRO A 160 2.64 -4.92 19.90
CA PRO A 160 2.23 -6.26 19.48
C PRO A 160 0.81 -6.49 19.97
N LEU A 161 -0.09 -6.89 19.07
CA LEU A 161 -1.40 -7.44 19.43
C LEU A 161 -1.25 -8.76 20.18
#